data_AF-L9XHW5-F1
#
_entry.id   AF-L9XHW5-F1
#
_cell.length_a   1.000
_cell.length_b   1.000
_cell.length_c   1.000
_cell.angle_alpha   90.00
_cell.angle_beta   90.00
_cell.angle_gamma   90.00
#
_symmetry.space_group_name_H-M   'P 1'
#
loop_
_entity.id
_entity.type
_entity.pdbx_description
1 polymer ?
#
loop_
_entity_poly.entity_id
_entity_poly.type
_entity_poly.pdbx_seq_one_letter_code
_entity_poly.pdbx_strand_id
1 'polypeptide(L)'
;MARDRERNENGQYVDRIPASDALEVFESRTDRARPLTAGDVMEALDCSRRTAHNKLNELVEDGVLETRKVGARGRVWWKPLETPTHEPSGRDDSVPTAVRSAMNEVELPGTGETLEDRREALHASYEYLTENPSAKKSDFLQDVFPQYPAGFETAEGWWNAIQPALRELPGVDPPQERGHIWHYLGG
;
A
#
# COMPACT_ATOMS: atom_id res chain seq x y z
N MET A 1 -20.54 20.62 44.84
CA MET A 1 -21.87 20.67 44.22
C MET A 1 -21.69 20.28 42.76
N ALA A 2 -22.12 19.07 42.40
CA ALA A 2 -21.96 18.50 41.06
C ALA A 2 -22.76 19.31 40.05
N ARG A 3 -22.14 19.65 38.92
CA ARG A 3 -22.78 20.41 37.84
C ARG A 3 -23.90 19.55 37.27
N ASP A 4 -25.10 20.10 37.41
CA ASP A 4 -26.35 19.67 36.82
C ASP A 4 -26.12 19.37 35.34
N ARG A 5 -26.47 18.16 34.92
CA ARG A 5 -26.56 17.81 33.51
C ARG A 5 -28.03 17.51 33.24
N GLU A 6 -28.60 18.33 32.36
CA GLU A 6 -30.01 18.28 31.97
C GLU A 6 -30.35 16.92 31.33
N ARG A 7 -31.44 16.30 31.80
CA ARG A 7 -31.94 15.00 31.31
C ARG A 7 -33.15 15.25 30.42
N ASN A 8 -33.23 14.58 29.27
CA ASN A 8 -34.49 14.52 28.54
C ASN A 8 -35.43 13.47 29.15
N GLU A 9 -36.71 13.56 28.74
CA GLU A 9 -37.87 12.83 29.27
C GLU A 9 -37.77 11.29 29.27
N ASN A 10 -36.73 10.71 28.65
CA ASN A 10 -36.53 9.26 28.56
C ASN A 10 -35.30 8.74 29.33
N GLY A 11 -34.64 9.56 30.15
CA GLY A 11 -33.57 9.09 31.04
C GLY A 11 -32.26 8.68 30.35
N GLN A 12 -32.08 9.01 29.07
CA GLN A 12 -30.85 8.75 28.31
C GLN A 12 -29.99 10.01 28.21
N TYR A 13 -28.70 9.87 28.55
CA TYR A 13 -27.71 10.94 28.48
C TYR A 13 -27.18 11.12 27.05
N VAL A 14 -27.38 12.35 26.55
CA VAL A 14 -26.67 13.17 25.55
C VAL A 14 -25.92 12.53 24.37
N ASP A 15 -26.25 13.06 23.19
CA ASP A 15 -25.36 13.39 22.06
C ASP A 15 -24.38 12.29 21.58
N ARG A 16 -24.75 11.63 20.48
CA ARG A 16 -23.89 10.64 19.82
C ARG A 16 -22.70 11.38 19.20
N ILE A 17 -21.58 11.46 19.90
CA ILE A 17 -20.29 11.78 19.29
C ILE A 17 -20.08 10.80 18.10
N PRO A 18 -20.09 11.25 16.84
CA PRO A 18 -19.83 10.39 15.70
C PRO A 18 -18.38 9.93 15.68
N ALA A 19 -18.09 8.84 14.99
CA ALA A 19 -16.70 8.38 14.82
C ALA A 19 -15.84 9.43 14.07
N SER A 20 -16.46 10.22 13.20
CA SER A 20 -15.82 11.33 12.47
C SER A 20 -15.19 12.38 13.40
N ASP A 21 -15.79 12.67 14.56
CA ASP A 21 -15.19 13.61 15.52
C ASP A 21 -13.87 13.04 16.08
N ALA A 22 -13.83 11.73 16.34
CA ALA A 22 -12.60 11.07 16.75
C ALA A 22 -11.55 11.06 15.63
N LEU A 23 -11.97 11.01 14.36
CA LEU A 23 -11.07 11.13 13.21
C LEU A 23 -10.49 12.55 13.10
N GLU A 24 -11.29 13.58 13.31
CA GLU A 24 -10.88 14.99 13.22
C GLU A 24 -9.71 15.31 14.18
N VAL A 25 -9.64 14.64 15.33
CA VAL A 25 -8.51 14.73 16.28
C VAL A 25 -7.18 14.30 15.63
N PHE A 26 -7.19 13.35 14.70
CA PHE A 26 -6.00 12.95 13.96
C PHE A 26 -5.68 13.94 12.82
N GLU A 27 -6.69 14.46 12.14
CA GLU A 27 -6.53 15.27 10.93
C GLU A 27 -6.15 16.73 11.18
N SER A 28 -6.64 17.29 12.29
CA SER A 28 -6.35 18.66 12.74
C SER A 28 -4.91 18.84 13.26
N ARG A 29 -4.18 17.75 13.49
CA ARG A 29 -2.83 17.75 14.03
C ARG A 29 -1.76 17.90 12.96
N THR A 30 -0.71 18.65 13.28
CA THR A 30 0.47 18.81 12.42
C THR A 30 1.37 17.56 12.43
N ASP A 31 1.36 16.79 13.53
CA ASP A 31 2.15 15.59 13.73
C ASP A 31 1.39 14.31 13.36
N ARG A 32 0.90 14.23 12.11
CA ARG A 32 0.02 13.16 11.59
C ARG A 32 0.56 11.74 11.78
N ALA A 33 1.89 11.58 11.78
CA ALA A 33 2.55 10.28 11.96
C ALA A 33 2.60 9.82 13.44
N ARG A 34 2.24 10.67 14.41
CA ARG A 34 2.29 10.27 15.83
C ARG A 34 1.03 9.48 16.21
N PRO A 35 1.18 8.23 16.67
CA PRO A 35 0.06 7.44 17.15
C PRO A 35 -0.56 8.04 18.42
N LEU A 36 -1.88 7.93 18.55
CA LEU A 36 -2.67 8.37 19.69
C LEU A 36 -3.13 7.19 20.55
N THR A 37 -3.34 7.46 21.82
CA THR A 37 -4.06 6.57 22.73
C THR A 37 -5.51 7.01 22.86
N ALA A 38 -6.35 6.15 23.43
CA ALA A 38 -7.69 6.53 23.83
C ALA A 38 -7.69 7.71 24.82
N GLY A 39 -6.61 7.91 25.59
CA GLY A 39 -6.47 9.06 26.49
C GLY A 39 -6.37 10.38 25.73
N ASP A 40 -5.51 10.44 24.70
CA ASP A 40 -5.35 11.64 23.88
C ASP A 40 -6.70 12.07 23.25
N VAL A 41 -7.51 11.10 22.80
CA VAL A 41 -8.83 11.36 22.19
C VAL A 41 -9.90 11.73 23.23
N MET A 42 -9.85 11.15 24.44
CA MET A 42 -10.72 11.58 25.54
C MET A 42 -10.50 13.05 25.89
N GLU A 43 -9.23 13.46 26.00
CA GLU A 43 -8.85 14.82 26.34
C GLU A 43 -9.28 15.80 25.24
N ALA A 44 -9.17 15.40 23.97
CA ALA A 44 -9.59 16.23 22.85
C ALA A 44 -11.12 16.40 22.74
N LEU A 45 -11.89 15.33 22.98
CA LEU A 45 -13.35 15.32 22.79
C LEU A 45 -14.17 15.49 24.08
N ASP A 46 -13.51 15.72 25.22
CA ASP A 46 -14.10 15.74 26.57
C ASP A 46 -15.06 14.56 26.84
N CYS A 47 -14.68 13.36 26.37
CA CYS A 47 -15.55 12.19 26.38
C CYS A 47 -15.04 11.06 27.29
N SER A 48 -15.90 10.07 27.55
CA SER A 48 -15.51 8.91 28.37
C SER A 48 -14.50 8.02 27.62
N ARG A 49 -13.62 7.34 28.38
CA ARG A 49 -12.67 6.36 27.81
C ARG A 49 -13.32 5.28 26.97
N ARG A 50 -14.49 4.80 27.43
CA ARG A 50 -15.25 3.76 26.73
C ARG A 50 -15.83 4.32 25.42
N THR A 51 -16.30 5.56 25.41
CA THR A 51 -16.77 6.24 24.20
C THR A 51 -15.64 6.42 23.21
N ALA A 52 -14.51 7.00 23.62
CA ALA A 52 -13.32 7.16 22.77
C ALA A 52 -12.85 5.82 22.19
N HIS A 53 -12.74 4.78 23.03
CA HIS A 53 -12.32 3.46 22.57
C HIS A 53 -13.32 2.83 21.58
N ASN A 54 -14.62 2.99 21.81
CA ASN A 54 -15.63 2.48 20.89
C ASN A 54 -15.53 3.19 19.52
N LYS A 55 -15.36 4.51 19.52
CA LYS A 55 -15.24 5.30 18.29
C LYS A 55 -13.94 5.03 17.53
N LEU A 56 -12.84 4.88 18.25
CA LEU A 56 -11.56 4.48 17.68
C LEU A 56 -11.60 3.07 17.08
N ASN A 57 -12.31 2.13 17.72
CA ASN A 57 -12.52 0.81 17.13
C ASN A 57 -13.42 0.87 15.89
N GLU A 58 -14.48 1.68 15.90
CA GLU A 58 -15.36 1.89 14.74
C GLU A 58 -14.56 2.39 13.54
N LEU A 59 -13.63 3.33 13.73
CA LEU A 59 -12.72 3.81 12.69
C LEU A 59 -11.69 2.75 12.22
N VAL A 60 -11.34 1.79 13.08
CA VAL A 60 -10.49 0.66 12.69
C VAL A 60 -11.29 -0.36 11.87
N GLU A 61 -12.54 -0.60 12.25
CA GLU A 61 -13.45 -1.47 11.49
C GLU A 61 -13.78 -0.90 10.11
N ASP A 62 -13.87 0.43 10.00
CA ASP A 62 -14.04 1.16 8.72
C ASP A 62 -12.72 1.25 7.90
N GLY A 63 -11.59 0.79 8.43
CA GLY A 63 -10.29 0.82 7.77
C GLY A 63 -9.61 2.19 7.73
N VAL A 64 -10.17 3.19 8.42
CA VAL A 64 -9.64 4.57 8.46
C VAL A 64 -8.43 4.69 9.40
N LEU A 65 -8.42 3.92 10.47
CA LEU A 65 -7.31 3.86 11.44
C LEU A 65 -6.76 2.45 11.56
N GLU A 66 -5.48 2.35 11.88
CA GLU A 66 -4.88 1.10 12.35
C GLU A 66 -4.70 1.13 13.87
N THR A 67 -4.56 -0.04 14.49
CA THR A 67 -4.34 -0.13 15.94
C THR A 67 -3.37 -1.23 16.34
N ARG A 68 -2.64 -1.01 17.43
CA ARG A 68 -1.71 -1.99 18.01
C ARG A 68 -1.74 -1.95 19.53
N LYS A 69 -1.73 -3.13 20.15
CA LYS A 69 -1.54 -3.27 21.60
C LYS A 69 -0.11 -2.87 21.98
N VAL A 70 0.03 -2.04 23.01
CA VAL A 70 1.32 -1.62 23.56
C VAL A 70 1.39 -1.92 25.06
N GLY A 71 2.34 -2.78 25.44
CA GLY A 71 2.50 -3.23 26.83
C GLY A 71 1.29 -4.00 27.38
N ALA A 72 1.18 -4.05 28.70
CA ALA A 72 0.20 -4.90 29.39
C ALA A 72 -1.26 -4.43 29.19
N ARG A 73 -1.50 -3.10 29.17
CA ARG A 73 -2.86 -2.51 29.16
C ARG A 73 -3.03 -1.36 28.17
N GLY A 74 -2.01 -1.04 27.38
CA GLY A 74 -2.05 0.06 26.43
C GLY A 74 -2.45 -0.39 25.03
N ARG A 75 -3.03 0.53 24.28
CA ARG A 75 -3.29 0.39 22.84
C ARG A 75 -3.13 1.78 22.22
N VAL A 76 -2.59 1.79 21.01
CA VAL A 76 -2.42 3.00 20.20
C VAL A 76 -3.14 2.84 18.88
N TRP A 77 -3.54 3.97 18.32
CA TRP A 77 -4.21 4.11 17.03
C TRP A 77 -3.44 5.13 16.20
N TRP A 78 -3.34 4.90 14.89
CA TRP A 78 -2.72 5.85 13.97
C TRP A 78 -3.47 5.84 12.65
N LYS A 79 -3.44 6.95 11.93
CA LYS A 79 -3.85 6.98 10.54
C LYS A 79 -2.71 6.36 9.73
N PRO A 80 -2.95 5.28 8.96
CA PRO A 80 -1.94 4.80 8.04
C PRO A 80 -1.56 5.97 7.13
N LEU A 81 -0.27 6.17 6.93
CA LEU A 81 0.16 7.02 5.83
C LEU A 81 -0.35 6.33 4.58
N GLU A 82 -0.87 7.10 3.63
CA GLU A 82 -1.09 6.61 2.27
C GLU A 82 0.29 6.26 1.71
N THR A 83 0.86 5.13 2.11
CA THR A 83 1.57 4.30 1.14
C THR A 83 0.57 4.12 0.03
N PRO A 84 0.88 4.45 -1.22
CA PRO A 84 0.03 4.03 -2.32
C PRO A 84 -0.16 2.53 -2.14
N THR A 85 -1.32 2.15 -1.63
CA THR A 85 -1.77 0.78 -1.68
C THR A 85 -1.82 0.54 -3.17
N HIS A 86 -0.87 -0.24 -3.65
CA HIS A 86 -0.87 -0.79 -5.00
C HIS A 86 -2.06 -1.75 -5.08
N GLU A 87 -3.27 -1.19 -5.03
CA GLU A 87 -4.40 -1.79 -5.68
C GLU A 87 -4.07 -1.65 -7.16
N PRO A 88 -3.98 -2.75 -7.95
CA PRO A 88 -3.93 -2.65 -9.39
C PRO A 88 -5.31 -2.17 -9.88
N SER A 89 -5.64 -0.92 -9.56
CA SER A 89 -6.78 -0.20 -10.09
C SER A 89 -6.36 0.24 -11.48
N GLY A 90 -6.77 -0.55 -12.46
CA GLY A 90 -6.45 -0.35 -13.87
C GLY A 90 -6.82 1.05 -14.35
N ARG A 91 -5.83 1.93 -14.36
CA ARG A 91 -5.55 2.97 -15.38
C ARG A 91 -4.31 3.74 -14.92
N ASP A 92 -3.14 3.13 -15.04
CA ASP A 92 -1.87 3.84 -14.89
C ASP A 92 -1.52 4.51 -16.24
N ASP A 93 -1.71 5.82 -16.31
CA ASP A 93 -1.18 6.70 -17.36
C ASP A 93 0.25 7.17 -16.98
N SER A 94 0.92 6.48 -16.04
CA SER A 94 2.20 6.88 -15.45
C SER A 94 3.39 6.21 -16.12
N VAL A 95 3.20 5.09 -16.83
CA VAL A 95 4.24 4.53 -17.70
C VAL A 95 4.43 5.48 -18.89
N PRO A 96 5.58 6.18 -19.01
CA PRO A 96 5.80 7.11 -20.11
C PRO A 96 5.62 6.37 -21.43
N THR A 97 4.96 6.99 -22.42
CA THR A 97 4.73 6.37 -23.75
C THR A 97 6.02 5.81 -24.37
N ALA A 98 7.17 6.39 -24.04
CA ALA A 98 8.50 5.89 -24.42
C ALA A 98 8.79 4.48 -23.88
N VAL A 99 8.47 4.21 -22.62
CA VAL A 99 8.64 2.88 -22.00
C VAL A 99 7.69 1.87 -22.63
N ARG A 100 6.41 2.25 -22.80
CA ARG A 100 5.41 1.39 -23.46
C ARG A 100 5.79 1.06 -24.91
N SER A 101 6.39 2.01 -25.62
CA SER A 101 6.88 1.81 -26.99
C SER A 101 8.10 0.88 -27.00
N ALA A 102 9.06 1.09 -26.10
CA ALA A 102 10.21 0.18 -25.93
C ALA A 102 9.76 -1.25 -25.63
N MET A 103 8.78 -1.44 -24.73
CA MET A 103 8.19 -2.77 -24.45
C MET A 103 7.47 -3.40 -25.65
N ASN A 104 7.00 -2.59 -26.61
CA ASN A 104 6.39 -3.10 -27.83
C ASN A 104 7.45 -3.57 -28.84
N GLU A 105 8.58 -2.86 -28.91
CA GLU A 105 9.67 -3.11 -29.86
C GLU A 105 10.59 -4.27 -29.45
N VAL A 106 10.67 -4.59 -28.16
CA VAL A 106 11.53 -5.68 -27.67
C VAL A 106 11.08 -7.05 -28.21
N GLU A 107 12.06 -7.81 -28.69
CA GLU A 107 11.87 -9.18 -29.19
C GLU A 107 11.69 -10.16 -28.03
N LEU A 108 10.43 -10.45 -27.71
CA LEU A 108 10.07 -11.53 -26.78
C LEU A 108 9.83 -12.83 -27.57
N PRO A 109 10.22 -14.00 -27.02
CA PRO A 109 9.90 -15.26 -27.67
C PRO A 109 8.38 -15.45 -27.71
N GLY A 110 7.88 -16.17 -28.72
CA GLY A 110 6.44 -16.50 -28.85
C GLY A 110 5.71 -15.71 -29.94
N THR A 111 4.45 -16.06 -30.20
CA THR A 111 3.60 -15.44 -31.22
C THR A 111 2.16 -15.36 -30.73
N GLY A 112 1.44 -14.28 -31.08
CA GLY A 112 0.02 -14.11 -30.71
C GLY A 112 -0.18 -13.92 -29.21
N GLU A 113 -1.16 -14.61 -28.64
CA GLU A 113 -1.56 -14.51 -27.22
C GLU A 113 -0.39 -14.73 -26.25
N THR A 114 0.49 -15.70 -26.53
CA THR A 114 1.69 -15.95 -25.71
C THR A 114 2.69 -14.79 -25.73
N LEU A 115 2.74 -14.01 -26.82
CA LEU A 115 3.59 -12.82 -26.88
C LEU A 115 2.99 -11.69 -26.04
N GLU A 116 1.66 -11.55 -26.05
CA GLU A 116 0.93 -10.55 -25.26
C GLU A 116 1.10 -10.83 -23.76
N ASP A 117 0.86 -12.06 -23.31
CA ASP A 117 1.07 -12.47 -21.91
C ASP A 117 2.51 -12.21 -21.44
N ARG A 118 3.50 -12.46 -22.31
CA ARG A 118 4.92 -12.22 -22.01
C ARG A 118 5.23 -10.74 -21.92
N ARG A 119 4.58 -9.91 -22.74
CA ARG A 119 4.70 -8.46 -22.67
C ARG A 119 4.08 -7.92 -21.39
N GLU A 120 2.96 -8.48 -20.95
CA GLU A 120 2.37 -8.16 -19.64
C GLU A 120 3.30 -8.55 -18.48
N ALA A 121 3.91 -9.73 -18.53
CA ALA A 121 4.91 -10.15 -17.55
C ALA A 121 6.15 -9.22 -17.52
N LEU A 122 6.60 -8.75 -18.68
CA LEU A 122 7.68 -7.77 -18.79
C LEU A 122 7.27 -6.41 -18.19
N HIS A 123 6.05 -5.95 -18.48
CA HIS A 123 5.50 -4.72 -17.91
C HIS A 123 5.45 -4.78 -16.39
N ALA A 124 4.86 -5.83 -15.84
CA ALA A 124 4.78 -6.04 -14.39
C ALA A 124 6.17 -6.14 -13.73
N SER A 125 7.15 -6.72 -14.43
CA SER A 125 8.54 -6.74 -13.95
C SER A 125 9.17 -5.35 -13.91
N TYR A 126 8.92 -4.52 -14.93
CA TYR A 126 9.40 -3.16 -14.98
C TYR A 126 8.74 -2.26 -13.93
N GLU A 127 7.42 -2.39 -13.74
CA GLU A 127 6.68 -1.70 -12.67
C GLU A 127 7.23 -2.09 -11.30
N TYR A 128 7.39 -3.39 -11.04
CA TYR A 128 7.96 -3.89 -9.80
C TYR A 128 9.34 -3.27 -9.51
N LEU A 129 10.19 -3.16 -10.52
CA LEU A 129 11.53 -2.56 -10.40
C LEU A 129 11.48 -1.03 -10.25
N THR A 130 10.46 -0.37 -10.79
CA THR A 130 10.21 1.07 -10.59
C THR A 130 9.76 1.36 -9.16
N GLU A 131 8.91 0.51 -8.59
CA GLU A 131 8.46 0.60 -7.19
C GLU A 131 9.55 0.16 -6.20
N ASN A 132 10.38 -0.81 -6.60
CA ASN A 132 11.49 -1.34 -5.82
C ASN A 132 12.82 -1.07 -6.55
N PRO A 133 13.46 0.10 -6.35
CA PRO A 133 14.64 0.53 -7.12
C PRO A 133 15.87 -0.35 -6.94
N SER A 134 15.80 -1.36 -6.07
CA SER A 134 16.73 -2.46 -5.99
C SER A 134 15.98 -3.76 -5.77
N ALA A 135 15.95 -4.64 -6.78
CA ALA A 135 15.28 -5.93 -6.72
C ALA A 135 16.21 -7.06 -7.16
N LYS A 136 16.09 -8.25 -6.59
CA LYS A 136 16.84 -9.44 -7.02
C LYS A 136 15.99 -10.31 -7.92
N LYS A 137 16.62 -11.19 -8.69
CA LYS A 137 15.92 -12.26 -9.43
C LYS A 137 14.84 -12.94 -8.58
N SER A 138 15.17 -13.29 -7.34
CA SER A 138 14.24 -13.97 -6.42
C SER A 138 12.99 -13.16 -6.08
N ASP A 139 13.08 -11.84 -6.09
CA ASP A 139 11.96 -10.94 -5.79
C ASP A 139 10.97 -10.96 -6.96
N PHE A 140 11.44 -10.85 -8.22
CA PHE A 140 10.59 -11.04 -9.40
C PHE A 140 9.91 -12.42 -9.44
N LEU A 141 10.61 -13.47 -9.02
CA LEU A 141 10.04 -14.82 -9.00
C LEU A 141 8.99 -15.02 -7.91
N GLN A 142 9.02 -14.23 -6.83
CA GLN A 142 8.08 -14.34 -5.71
C GLN A 142 6.89 -13.41 -5.89
N ASP A 143 7.11 -12.20 -6.38
CA ASP A 143 6.09 -11.16 -6.42
C ASP A 143 5.45 -11.00 -7.81
N VAL A 144 6.20 -11.24 -8.90
CA VAL A 144 5.71 -11.02 -10.27
C VAL A 144 5.27 -12.33 -10.93
N PHE A 145 6.13 -13.36 -10.93
CA PHE A 145 5.85 -14.63 -11.62
C PHE A 145 4.52 -15.31 -11.23
N PRO A 146 4.12 -15.38 -9.94
CA PRO A 146 2.86 -16.04 -9.57
C PRO A 146 1.61 -15.32 -10.12
N GLN A 147 1.73 -14.02 -10.39
CA GLN A 147 0.64 -13.19 -10.92
C GLN A 147 0.67 -13.16 -12.46
N TYR A 148 1.86 -13.18 -13.07
CA TYR A 148 2.07 -13.09 -14.51
C TYR A 148 2.95 -14.23 -15.06
N PRO A 149 2.48 -15.49 -15.00
CA PRO A 149 3.27 -16.65 -15.39
C PRO A 149 3.52 -16.77 -16.90
N ALA A 150 2.75 -16.07 -17.74
CA ALA A 150 2.93 -15.99 -19.19
C ALA A 150 3.10 -17.34 -19.92
N GLY A 151 2.36 -18.36 -19.47
CA GLY A 151 2.40 -19.72 -20.02
C GLY A 151 3.64 -20.53 -19.66
N PHE A 152 4.50 -20.04 -18.75
CA PHE A 152 5.65 -20.79 -18.28
C PHE A 152 5.30 -21.66 -17.07
N GLU A 153 5.68 -22.93 -17.14
CA GLU A 153 5.52 -23.89 -16.04
C GLU A 153 6.55 -23.69 -14.93
N THR A 154 7.65 -23.00 -15.22
CA THR A 154 8.76 -22.78 -14.28
C THR A 154 9.15 -21.32 -14.20
N ALA A 155 9.38 -20.86 -12.97
CA ALA A 155 9.88 -19.53 -12.67
C ALA A 155 11.22 -19.23 -13.38
N GLU A 156 12.08 -20.24 -13.50
CA GLU A 156 13.36 -20.11 -14.22
C GLU A 156 13.17 -19.97 -15.73
N GLY A 157 12.27 -20.74 -16.34
CA GLY A 157 11.95 -20.60 -17.76
C GLY A 157 11.38 -19.22 -18.09
N TRP A 158 10.49 -18.73 -17.22
CA TRP A 158 9.92 -17.39 -17.30
C TRP A 158 11.02 -16.32 -17.24
N TRP A 159 11.88 -16.38 -16.22
CA TRP A 159 12.93 -15.38 -16.04
C TRP A 159 13.93 -15.34 -17.21
N ASN A 160 14.28 -16.50 -17.79
CA ASN A 160 15.16 -16.54 -18.96
C ASN A 160 14.55 -15.88 -20.21
N ALA A 161 13.22 -15.82 -20.30
CA ALA A 161 12.53 -15.12 -21.38
C ALA A 161 12.40 -13.62 -21.10
N ILE A 162 12.17 -13.22 -19.85
CA ILE A 162 11.89 -11.82 -19.47
C ILE A 162 13.17 -11.01 -19.18
N GLN A 163 14.18 -11.59 -18.54
CA GLN A 163 15.47 -10.94 -18.24
C GLN A 163 16.12 -10.22 -19.45
N PRO A 164 16.26 -10.85 -20.64
CA PRO A 164 16.90 -10.20 -21.77
C PRO A 164 16.08 -9.03 -22.32
N ALA A 165 14.77 -9.05 -22.15
CA ALA A 165 13.90 -7.94 -22.51
C ALA A 165 13.96 -6.81 -21.46
N LEU A 166 13.98 -7.16 -20.18
CA LEU A 166 14.00 -6.19 -19.07
C LEU A 166 15.25 -5.30 -19.10
N ARG A 167 16.41 -5.84 -19.48
CA ARG A 167 17.66 -5.07 -19.63
C ARG A 167 17.66 -4.06 -20.78
N GLU A 168 16.76 -4.20 -21.74
CA GLU A 168 16.64 -3.29 -22.89
C GLU A 168 15.71 -2.10 -22.59
N LEU A 169 14.98 -2.17 -21.48
CA LEU A 169 14.06 -1.12 -21.08
C LEU A 169 14.80 0.10 -20.53
N PRO A 170 14.30 1.31 -20.80
CA PRO A 170 14.92 2.55 -20.34
C PRO A 170 14.94 2.63 -18.81
N GLY A 171 16.04 3.12 -18.23
CA GLY A 171 16.17 3.30 -16.78
C GLY A 171 16.49 2.03 -15.99
N VAL A 172 16.57 0.87 -16.64
CA VAL A 172 16.97 -0.39 -16.02
C VAL A 172 18.50 -0.57 -16.06
N ASP A 173 19.10 -0.78 -14.89
CA ASP A 173 20.51 -1.13 -14.74
C ASP A 173 20.63 -2.60 -14.31
N PRO A 174 21.06 -3.50 -15.22
CA PRO A 174 21.19 -4.92 -14.93
C PRO A 174 22.41 -5.20 -14.04
N PRO A 175 22.39 -6.30 -13.27
CA PRO A 175 23.51 -6.68 -12.42
C PRO A 175 24.80 -6.89 -13.22
N GLN A 176 25.93 -6.44 -12.67
CA GLN A 176 27.28 -6.77 -13.15
C GLN A 176 27.50 -8.30 -13.11
N GLU A 177 28.49 -8.85 -13.83
CA GLU A 177 28.69 -10.30 -14.08
C GLU A 177 28.67 -11.26 -12.86
N ARG A 178 28.76 -10.74 -11.62
CA ARG A 178 28.64 -11.52 -10.36
C ARG A 178 27.55 -11.00 -9.41
N GLY A 179 26.76 -10.01 -9.84
CA GLY A 179 25.67 -9.43 -9.09
C GLY A 179 24.34 -10.14 -9.35
N HIS A 180 23.38 -9.93 -8.45
CA HIS A 180 22.02 -10.45 -8.57
C HIS A 180 20.96 -9.37 -8.40
N ILE A 181 21.39 -8.11 -8.24
CA ILE A 181 20.53 -6.97 -7.94
C ILE A 181 20.38 -6.15 -9.23
N TRP A 182 19.13 -5.95 -9.60
CA TRP A 182 18.65 -5.05 -10.64
C TRP A 182 18.36 -3.72 -9.99
N HIS A 183 18.80 -2.65 -10.65
CA HIS A 183 18.54 -1.29 -10.19
C HIS A 183 17.67 -0.54 -11.20
N TYR A 184 16.80 0.31 -10.69
CA TYR A 184 16.15 1.34 -11.49
C TYR A 184 16.85 2.66 -11.24
N LEU A 185 17.43 3.24 -12.28
CA LEU A 185 18.17 4.50 -12.17
C LEU A 185 17.30 5.74 -12.38
N GLY A 186 16.04 5.56 -12.82
CA GLY A 186 15.07 6.64 -13.00
C GLY A 186 15.45 7.66 -14.08
N GLY A 187 14.44 8.14 -14.82
CA GLY A 187 14.53 9.28 -15.74
C GLY A 187 13.79 10.48 -15.17
#